data_AF-A0A382KZY0-F1
#
_entry.id   AF-A0A382KZY0-F1
#
_cell.length_a   1.000
_cell.length_b   1.000
_cell.length_c   1.000
_cell.angle_alpha   90.00
_cell.angle_beta   90.00
_cell.angle_gamma   90.00
#
_symmetry.space_group_name_H-M   'P 1'
#
loop_
_entity.id
_entity.type
_entity.pdbx_description
1 polymer ?
#
loop_
_entity_poly.entity_id
_entity_poly.type
_entity_poly.pdbx_seq_one_letter_code
_entity_poly.pdbx_strand_id
1 'polypeptide(L)'
;MDVHAIRARIPLTQTCLYFNTGGISPTLDVVRDSLIHDIREIGETGPPPIMRPDEYHQRLQSARERLADFCGAEPENLCLTRGVADGVTTVFNGLGWQTGDELVLTDEEHPAVRIPA
;
A
#
# COMPACT_ATOMS: atom_id res chain seq x y z
N MET A 1 8.16 13.93 17.24
CA MET A 1 6.86 13.70 16.59
C MET A 1 5.76 14.24 17.49
N ASP A 2 4.89 15.11 16.97
CA ASP A 2 3.73 15.64 17.72
C ASP A 2 2.50 14.76 17.47
N VAL A 3 2.14 13.94 18.47
CA VAL A 3 1.01 12.99 18.38
C VAL A 3 -0.34 13.71 18.38
N HIS A 4 -0.47 14.84 19.08
CA HIS A 4 -1.73 15.58 19.11
C HIS A 4 -2.02 16.22 17.77
N ALA A 5 -1.00 16.78 17.11
CA ALA A 5 -1.13 17.33 15.76
C ALA A 5 -1.54 16.25 14.74
N ILE A 6 -0.95 15.05 14.81
CA ILE A 6 -1.31 13.92 13.92
C ILE A 6 -2.75 13.47 14.17
N ARG A 7 -3.16 13.34 15.44
CA ARG A 7 -4.55 12.98 15.79
C ARG A 7 -5.57 14.03 15.33
N ALA A 8 -5.22 15.31 15.30
CA ALA A 8 -6.11 16.34 14.75
C ALA A 8 -6.41 16.15 13.25
N ARG A 9 -5.50 15.49 12.51
CA ARG A 9 -5.66 15.13 11.08
C ARG A 9 -6.42 13.82 10.84
N ILE A 10 -6.78 13.20 11.96
CA ILE A 10 -7.62 12.05 12.32
C ILE A 10 -9.11 12.27 12.60
N PRO A 11 -10.03 12.67 11.67
CA PRO A 11 -11.38 13.11 12.08
C PRO A 11 -12.12 12.14 13.02
N LEU A 12 -12.02 10.84 12.77
CA LEU A 12 -12.61 9.79 13.62
C LEU A 12 -12.13 9.84 15.08
N THR A 13 -10.88 10.25 15.31
CA THR A 13 -10.29 10.27 16.66
C THR A 13 -10.82 11.37 17.56
N GLN A 14 -11.60 12.32 17.01
CA GLN A 14 -12.28 13.38 17.77
C GLN A 14 -13.58 12.89 18.41
N THR A 15 -14.17 11.82 17.86
CA THR A 15 -15.47 11.29 18.29
C THR A 15 -15.42 9.83 18.73
N CYS A 16 -14.32 9.12 18.45
CA CYS A 16 -14.17 7.70 18.71
C CYS A 16 -12.76 7.37 19.22
N LEU A 17 -12.69 6.56 20.29
CA LEU A 17 -11.47 5.88 20.70
C LEU A 17 -11.27 4.65 19.81
N TYR A 18 -10.58 4.84 18.68
CA TYR A 18 -10.35 3.79 17.70
C TYR A 18 -9.11 2.95 18.03
N PHE A 19 -9.31 1.69 18.40
CA PHE A 19 -8.23 0.77 18.80
C PHE A 19 -7.94 -0.33 17.76
N ASN A 20 -8.52 -0.26 16.55
CA ASN A 20 -8.35 -1.29 15.52
C ASN A 20 -7.45 -0.84 14.35
N THR A 21 -6.44 0.01 14.63
CA THR A 21 -5.52 0.54 13.60
C THR A 21 -4.65 -0.55 12.95
N GLY A 22 -4.46 -1.68 13.64
CA GLY A 22 -3.73 -2.84 13.12
C GLY A 22 -4.49 -3.62 12.03
N GLY A 23 -5.82 -3.50 11.98
CA GLY A 23 -6.63 -4.07 10.90
C GLY A 23 -6.71 -3.13 9.69
N ILE A 24 -7.50 -2.06 9.83
CA ILE A 24 -7.61 -1.01 8.81
C ILE A 24 -7.59 0.33 9.53
N SER A 25 -6.59 1.17 9.23
CA SER A 25 -6.50 2.49 9.85
C SER A 25 -7.46 3.50 9.22
N PRO A 26 -8.03 4.43 10.00
CA PRO A 26 -8.75 5.56 9.45
C PRO A 26 -7.80 6.47 8.66
N THR A 27 -8.25 6.93 7.50
CA THR A 27 -7.45 7.72 6.58
C THR A 27 -7.20 9.13 7.13
N LEU A 28 -5.94 9.59 7.07
CA LEU A 28 -5.61 10.99 7.31
C LEU A 28 -6.26 11.86 6.23
N ASP A 29 -6.74 13.02 6.63
CA ASP A 29 -7.31 14.02 5.71
C ASP A 29 -6.41 14.35 4.50
N VAL A 30 -5.08 14.45 4.63
CA VAL A 30 -4.19 14.70 3.48
C VAL A 30 -4.27 13.59 2.42
N VAL A 31 -4.44 12.33 2.84
CA VAL A 31 -4.60 11.19 1.92
C VAL A 31 -6.00 11.19 1.31
N ARG A 32 -7.03 11.42 2.14
CA ARG A 32 -8.41 11.57 1.67
C ARG A 32 -8.54 12.67 0.62
N ASP A 33 -7.96 13.83 0.88
CA ASP A 33 -8.06 15.00 0.02
C ASP A 33 -7.32 14.77 -1.32
N SER A 34 -6.18 14.06 -1.30
CA SER A 34 -5.51 13.61 -2.53
C SER A 34 -6.39 12.68 -3.36
N LEU A 35 -7.04 11.68 -2.74
CA LEU A 35 -7.92 10.75 -3.45
C LEU A 35 -9.15 11.46 -4.04
N ILE A 36 -9.75 12.39 -3.28
CA ILE A 36 -10.87 13.21 -3.77
C ILE A 36 -10.42 14.07 -4.96
N HIS A 37 -9.22 14.65 -4.89
CA HIS A 37 -8.68 15.43 -6.00
C HIS A 37 -8.50 14.58 -7.26
N ASP A 38 -7.87 13.40 -7.16
CA ASP A 38 -7.66 12.50 -8.30
C ASP A 38 -9.00 12.09 -8.95
N ILE A 39 -10.04 11.82 -8.15
CA ILE A 39 -11.38 11.49 -8.66
C ILE A 39 -12.03 12.69 -9.38
N ARG A 40 -11.87 13.91 -8.85
CA ARG A 40 -12.40 15.12 -9.48
C ARG A 40 -11.70 15.42 -10.80
N GLU A 41 -10.38 15.29 -10.82
CA GLU A 41 -9.57 15.48 -12.03
C GLU A 41 -10.09 14.60 -13.18
N ILE A 42 -10.46 13.35 -12.90
CA ILE A 42 -11.03 12.45 -13.92
C ILE A 42 -12.30 13.04 -14.55
N GLY A 43 -13.16 13.68 -13.75
CA GLY A 43 -14.37 14.33 -14.26
C GLY A 43 -14.10 15.62 -15.04
N GLU A 44 -13.01 16.31 -14.74
CA GLU A 44 -12.69 17.63 -15.29
C GLU A 44 -11.80 17.55 -16.54
N THR A 45 -10.83 16.64 -16.56
CA THR A 45 -9.78 16.58 -17.59
C THR A 45 -9.81 15.29 -18.41
N GLY A 46 -10.72 14.35 -18.11
CA GLY A 46 -10.87 13.11 -18.84
C GLY A 46 -10.21 11.91 -18.13
N PRO A 47 -9.75 10.88 -18.85
CA PRO A 47 -9.36 9.62 -18.23
C PRO A 47 -8.24 9.74 -17.17
N PRO A 48 -8.14 8.75 -16.26
CA PRO A 48 -7.23 8.80 -15.12
C PRO A 48 -5.74 8.96 -15.49
N PRO A 49 -4.90 9.41 -14.54
CA PRO A 49 -3.46 9.62 -14.75
C PRO A 49 -2.73 8.47 -15.43
N ILE A 50 -3.16 7.21 -15.23
CA ILE A 50 -2.58 6.03 -15.90
C ILE A 50 -2.62 6.10 -17.44
N MET A 51 -3.50 6.92 -18.02
CA MET A 51 -3.55 7.20 -19.46
C MET A 51 -2.61 8.34 -19.90
N ARG A 52 -1.92 8.99 -18.94
CA ARG A 52 -0.87 9.99 -19.13
C ARG A 52 0.45 9.39 -18.63
N PRO A 53 1.12 8.55 -19.45
CA PRO A 53 2.19 7.67 -18.98
C PRO A 53 3.35 8.43 -18.30
N ASP A 54 3.77 9.57 -18.84
CA ASP A 54 4.87 10.35 -18.25
C ASP A 54 4.55 10.83 -16.83
N GLU A 55 3.36 11.43 -16.63
CA GLU A 55 2.90 11.90 -15.32
C GLU A 55 2.72 10.73 -14.35
N TYR A 56 2.11 9.64 -14.81
CA TYR A 56 1.89 8.45 -13.99
C TYR A 56 3.21 7.81 -13.54
N HIS A 57 4.16 7.63 -14.45
CA HIS A 57 5.46 7.07 -14.14
C HIS A 57 6.24 7.96 -13.17
N GLN A 58 6.20 9.29 -13.34
CA GLN A 58 6.83 10.21 -12.39
C GLN A 58 6.21 10.12 -10.99
N ARG A 59 4.87 10.10 -10.89
CA ARG A 59 4.17 9.93 -9.60
C ARG A 59 4.54 8.59 -8.95
N LEU A 60 4.59 7.51 -9.72
CA LEU A 60 4.93 6.18 -9.24
C LEU A 60 6.39 6.11 -8.76
N GLN A 61 7.33 6.71 -9.49
CA GLN A 61 8.75 6.72 -9.09
C GLN A 61 8.97 7.56 -7.83
N SER A 62 8.36 8.74 -7.74
CA SER A 62 8.45 9.56 -6.52
C SER A 62 7.87 8.83 -5.29
N ALA A 63 6.76 8.10 -5.45
CA ALA A 63 6.23 7.28 -4.36
C ALA A 63 7.19 6.14 -3.97
N ARG A 64 7.80 5.48 -4.96
CA ARG A 64 8.76 4.39 -4.75
C ARG A 64 10.01 4.87 -4.02
N GLU A 65 10.60 5.99 -4.42
CA GLU A 65 11.79 6.58 -3.77
C GLU A 65 11.52 6.92 -2.30
N ARG A 66 10.37 7.52 -2.00
CA ARG A 66 9.99 7.86 -0.62
C ARG A 66 9.77 6.63 0.25
N LEU A 67 9.19 5.57 -0.30
CA LEU A 67 9.03 4.31 0.40
C LEU A 67 10.36 3.58 0.58
N ALA A 68 11.27 3.69 -0.39
CA ALA A 68 12.60 3.10 -0.34
C ALA A 68 13.41 3.70 0.82
N ASP A 69 13.43 5.03 0.92
CA ASP A 69 14.04 5.76 2.04
C ASP A 69 13.44 5.34 3.39
N PHE A 70 12.11 5.27 3.50
CA PHE A 70 11.42 4.83 4.72
C PHE A 70 11.77 3.37 5.12
N CYS A 71 11.88 2.48 4.14
CA CYS A 71 12.19 1.07 4.36
C CYS A 71 13.69 0.78 4.50
N GLY A 72 14.57 1.75 4.22
CA GLY A 72 16.02 1.53 4.15
C GLY A 72 16.45 0.61 3.01
N ALA A 73 15.78 0.71 1.86
CA ALA A 73 16.03 -0.09 0.66
C ALA A 73 16.34 0.79 -0.56
N GLU A 74 16.90 0.20 -1.61
CA GLU A 74 17.02 0.87 -2.91
C GLU A 74 15.67 0.88 -3.64
N PRO A 75 15.31 1.96 -4.38
CA PRO A 75 14.03 2.05 -5.07
C PRO A 75 13.76 0.88 -6.02
N GLU A 76 14.78 0.41 -6.73
CA GLU A 76 14.73 -0.73 -7.66
C GLU A 76 14.39 -2.07 -6.99
N ASN A 77 14.62 -2.19 -5.67
CA ASN A 77 14.31 -3.39 -4.88
C ASN A 77 12.91 -3.35 -4.24
N LEU A 78 12.11 -2.32 -4.51
CA LEU A 78 10.72 -2.25 -4.06
C LEU A 78 9.75 -2.66 -5.17
N CYS A 79 8.64 -3.29 -4.80
CA CYS A 79 7.50 -3.53 -5.68
C CYS A 79 6.23 -2.96 -5.02
N LEU A 80 5.47 -2.15 -5.76
CA LEU A 80 4.20 -1.58 -5.28
C LEU A 80 3.06 -2.52 -5.70
N THR A 81 2.42 -3.14 -4.70
CA THR A 81 1.32 -4.10 -4.90
C THR A 81 0.01 -3.53 -4.37
N ARG A 82 -1.10 -4.27 -4.56
CA ARG A 82 -2.42 -3.86 -4.06
C ARG A 82 -2.64 -4.15 -2.57
N GLY A 83 -1.69 -4.84 -1.93
CA GLY A 83 -1.77 -5.22 -0.53
C GLY A 83 -0.89 -6.43 -0.20
N VAL A 84 -0.94 -6.85 1.07
CA VAL A 84 -0.09 -7.92 1.61
C VAL A 84 -0.31 -9.25 0.88
N ALA A 85 -1.56 -9.65 0.67
CA ALA A 85 -1.90 -10.90 -0.02
C ALA A 85 -1.38 -10.92 -1.47
N ASP A 86 -1.57 -9.82 -2.21
CA ASP A 86 -1.08 -9.67 -3.58
C ASP A 86 0.45 -9.79 -3.66
N GLY A 87 1.16 -9.21 -2.68
CA GLY A 87 2.62 -9.32 -2.57
C GLY A 87 3.08 -10.75 -2.30
N VAL A 88 2.49 -11.43 -1.32
CA VAL A 88 2.86 -12.82 -0.97
C VAL A 88 2.61 -13.76 -2.14
N THR A 89 1.42 -13.70 -2.76
CA THR A 89 1.08 -14.53 -3.91
C THR A 89 1.99 -14.26 -5.10
N THR A 90 2.38 -12.99 -5.34
CA THR A 90 3.34 -12.64 -6.40
C THR A 90 4.69 -13.33 -6.19
N VAL A 91 5.21 -13.34 -4.95
CA VAL A 91 6.47 -14.00 -4.63
C VAL A 91 6.35 -15.52 -4.80
N PHE A 92 5.33 -16.15 -4.21
CA PHE A 92 5.16 -17.59 -4.29
C PHE A 92 5.00 -18.08 -5.73
N ASN A 93 4.20 -17.39 -6.54
CA ASN A 93 3.99 -17.77 -7.94
C ASN A 93 5.16 -17.39 -8.86
N GLY A 94 6.06 -16.51 -8.40
CA GLY A 94 7.27 -16.11 -9.13
C GLY A 94 8.45 -17.05 -8.93
N LEU A 95 8.40 -17.94 -7.94
CA LEU A 95 9.45 -18.93 -7.67
C LEU A 95 9.35 -20.09 -8.67
N GLY A 96 10.51 -20.53 -9.18
CA GLY A 96 10.60 -21.65 -10.13
C GLY A 96 10.52 -23.02 -9.46
N TRP A 97 9.45 -23.28 -8.71
CA TRP A 97 9.25 -24.51 -7.94
C TRP A 97 9.52 -25.77 -8.76
N GLN A 98 10.23 -26.71 -8.15
CA GLN A 98 10.51 -28.03 -8.68
C GLN A 98 9.82 -29.11 -7.82
N THR A 99 9.59 -30.27 -8.42
CA THR A 99 9.08 -31.42 -7.68
C THR A 99 10.04 -31.78 -6.54
N GLY A 100 9.51 -31.79 -5.31
CA GLY A 100 10.28 -32.08 -4.10
C GLY A 100 10.69 -30.83 -3.32
N ASP A 101 10.45 -29.62 -3.82
CA ASP A 101 10.60 -28.41 -3.01
C ASP A 101 9.56 -28.36 -1.88
N GLU A 102 9.95 -27.78 -0.75
CA GLU A 102 9.12 -27.66 0.45
C GLU A 102 8.98 -26.21 0.89
N LEU A 103 7.76 -25.83 1.29
CA LEU A 103 7.47 -24.54 1.91
C LEU A 103 7.23 -24.76 3.42
N VAL A 104 8.04 -24.11 4.25
CA VAL A 104 7.90 -24.17 5.72
C VAL A 104 7.24 -22.88 6.20
N LEU A 105 6.12 -23.00 6.89
CA LEU A 105 5.34 -21.90 7.44
C LEU A 105 5.18 -22.06 8.95
N THR A 106 4.97 -20.96 9.67
CA THR A 106 4.61 -21.01 11.09
C THR A 106 3.13 -21.34 11.30
N ASP A 107 2.77 -21.71 12.52
CA ASP A 107 1.38 -21.91 12.95
C ASP A 107 0.64 -20.60 13.29
N GLU A 108 1.26 -19.45 13.07
CA GLU A 108 0.71 -18.11 13.31
C GLU A 108 0.53 -17.28 12.01
N GLU A 109 0.82 -17.87 10.84
CA GLU A 109 0.68 -17.15 9.56
C GLU A 109 -0.74 -16.67 9.28
N HIS A 110 -0.85 -15.48 8.68
CA HIS A 110 -2.12 -14.94 8.19
C HIS A 110 -2.75 -15.88 7.13
N PRO A 111 -4.10 -16.03 7.08
CA PRO A 111 -4.76 -16.91 6.12
C PRO A 111 -4.37 -16.68 4.65
N ALA A 112 -4.05 -15.44 4.27
CA ALA A 112 -3.57 -15.10 2.93
C ALA A 112 -2.24 -15.76 2.53
N VAL A 113 -1.42 -16.18 3.50
CA VAL A 113 -0.15 -16.89 3.29
C VAL A 113 -0.39 -18.41 3.23
N ARG A 114 -1.45 -18.90 3.89
CA ARG A 114 -1.75 -20.32 4.03
C ARG A 114 -2.43 -20.97 2.83
N ILE A 115 -2.87 -20.17 1.86
CA ILE A 115 -3.50 -20.68 0.64
C ILE A 115 -2.46 -20.59 -0.46
N PRO A 116 -1.74 -21.67 -0.81
CA PRO A 116 -1.07 -21.72 -2.09
C PRO A 116 -2.16 -21.62 -3.18
N ALA A 117 -1.95 -20.74 -4.15
CA ALA A 117 -2.71 -20.76 -5.39
C ALA A 117 -2.34 -22.00 -6.21
#